data_AF-A0A370NPA4-F1
#
_entry.id   AF-A0A370NPA4-F1
#
_cell.length_a   1.000
_cell.length_b   1.000
_cell.length_c   1.000
_cell.angle_alpha   90.00
_cell.angle_beta   90.00
_cell.angle_gamma   90.00
#
_symmetry.space_group_name_H-M   'P 1'
#
loop_
_entity.id
_entity.type
_entity.pdbx_description
1 polymer ?
#
loop_
_entity_poly.entity_id
_entity_poly.type
_entity_poly.pdbx_seq_one_letter_code
_entity_poly.pdbx_strand_id
1 'polypeptide(L)'
;MDRLTLISLSLFVAACGVGVLTLPLLRDWRQRRLSARTIDSALARQRAQEVAQAARAAQAAAPAAPGAQPTAKAAAAPAAAGAAQGRAGAATGIGAQLGARVGERFDADWLESRLGRAVVTPEDQQLLEQCGWYGPQARVVFGVLRLALPLGLALVAMLWHVGAGALAVIAWGFGTFAMAYLAPKWYLRRRATARLRMVDDELSVLIDMLRLLQGVGLSIDQSLQVIVAEFGGMLRVLGPELARANQQFASGRSREQTLLRIGRLFDSEDLKSLITLLTQVDKHGGAVQEPLRQFGLRMQEARKSRMKDEIGRLTVKMTAVMVVSLLPVLLILTAGPGFLGVIRMLAHMK
;
A
#
# COMPACT_ATOMS: atom_id res chain seq x y z
N MET A 1 -41.71 -1.36 -22.05
CA MET A 1 -41.06 -0.76 -20.87
C MET A 1 -41.11 0.74 -21.04
N ASP A 2 -41.74 1.45 -20.11
CA ASP A 2 -41.99 2.89 -20.24
C ASP A 2 -40.68 3.68 -20.25
N ARG A 3 -40.62 4.73 -21.08
CA ARG A 3 -39.43 5.58 -21.23
C ARG A 3 -38.90 6.11 -19.89
N LEU A 4 -39.79 6.36 -18.93
CA LEU A 4 -39.42 6.80 -17.59
C LEU A 4 -38.67 5.71 -16.79
N THR A 5 -39.06 4.44 -16.94
CA THR A 5 -38.33 3.31 -16.31
C THR A 5 -36.97 3.11 -16.93
N LEU A 6 -36.80 3.32 -18.24
CA LEU A 6 -35.50 3.25 -18.92
C LEU A 6 -34.57 4.40 -18.51
N ILE A 7 -35.11 5.61 -18.33
CA ILE A 7 -34.35 6.78 -17.88
C ILE A 7 -33.92 6.62 -16.42
N SER A 8 -34.83 6.21 -15.52
CA SER A 8 -34.48 6.01 -14.11
C SER A 8 -33.44 4.91 -13.91
N LEU A 9 -33.50 3.85 -14.73
CA LEU A 9 -32.57 2.73 -14.64
C LEU A 9 -31.22 3.08 -15.29
N SER A 10 -31.18 3.91 -16.34
CA SER A 10 -29.93 4.45 -16.88
C SER A 10 -29.23 5.40 -15.90
N LEU A 11 -30.00 6.19 -15.14
CA LEU A 11 -29.49 7.05 -14.07
C LEU A 11 -28.95 6.20 -12.92
N PHE A 12 -29.60 5.09 -12.61
CA PHE A 12 -29.14 4.17 -11.58
C PHE A 12 -27.82 3.47 -11.97
N VAL A 13 -27.70 3.01 -13.23
CA VAL A 13 -26.48 2.39 -13.75
C VAL A 13 -25.34 3.42 -13.90
N ALA A 14 -25.64 4.64 -14.35
CA ALA A 14 -24.68 5.74 -14.38
C ALA A 14 -24.21 6.13 -12.97
N ALA A 15 -25.12 6.18 -11.99
CA ALA A 15 -24.80 6.44 -10.59
C ALA A 15 -23.97 5.31 -9.97
N CYS A 16 -24.25 4.05 -10.30
CA CYS A 16 -23.41 2.91 -9.89
C CYS A 16 -22.02 2.96 -10.54
N GLY A 17 -21.91 3.31 -11.83
CA GLY A 17 -20.64 3.45 -12.54
C GLY A 17 -19.78 4.58 -11.99
N VAL A 18 -20.38 5.76 -11.76
CA VAL A 18 -19.73 6.88 -11.07
C VAL A 18 -19.40 6.50 -9.64
N GLY A 19 -20.26 5.75 -8.94
CA GLY A 19 -20.00 5.24 -7.60
C GLY A 19 -18.77 4.32 -7.54
N VAL A 20 -18.60 3.41 -8.50
CA VAL A 20 -17.45 2.48 -8.58
C VAL A 20 -16.15 3.21 -8.94
N LEU A 21 -16.22 4.25 -9.79
CA LEU A 21 -15.07 5.08 -10.15
C LEU A 21 -14.70 6.11 -9.07
N THR A 22 -15.69 6.63 -8.34
CA THR A 22 -15.47 7.57 -7.24
C THR A 22 -15.10 6.85 -5.94
N LEU A 23 -15.52 5.60 -5.72
CA LEU A 23 -15.16 4.79 -4.55
C LEU A 23 -13.65 4.71 -4.24
N PRO A 24 -12.72 4.52 -5.20
CA PRO A 24 -11.29 4.56 -4.93
C PRO A 24 -10.79 5.98 -4.61
N LEU A 25 -11.31 7.02 -5.27
CA LEU A 25 -10.99 8.43 -4.97
C LEU A 25 -11.53 8.87 -3.60
N LEU A 26 -12.73 8.41 -3.24
CA LEU A 26 -13.39 8.65 -1.97
C LEU A 26 -12.72 7.84 -0.86
N ARG A 27 -12.22 6.63 -1.14
CA ARG A 27 -11.38 5.86 -0.22
C ARG A 27 -10.03 6.54 -0.01
N ASP A 28 -9.37 7.05 -1.04
CA ASP A 28 -8.12 7.81 -0.92
C ASP A 28 -8.33 9.11 -0.12
N TRP A 29 -9.42 9.85 -0.39
CA TRP A 29 -9.76 11.07 0.34
C TRP A 29 -10.16 10.80 1.79
N ARG A 30 -10.93 9.73 2.04
CA ARG A 30 -11.34 9.31 3.38
C ARG A 30 -10.16 8.73 4.16
N GLN A 31 -9.24 8.00 3.52
CA GLN A 31 -7.99 7.57 4.14
C GLN A 31 -7.13 8.77 4.53
N ARG A 32 -6.95 9.76 3.64
CA ARG A 32 -6.24 11.02 3.97
C ARG A 32 -6.87 11.77 5.16
N ARG A 33 -8.21 11.81 5.24
CA ARG A 33 -8.94 12.41 6.38
C ARG A 33 -8.81 11.61 7.67
N LEU A 34 -8.79 10.28 7.60
CA LEU A 34 -8.59 9.42 8.76
C LEU A 34 -7.12 9.46 9.24
N SER A 35 -6.16 9.57 8.34
CA SER A 35 -4.73 9.77 8.65
C SER A 35 -4.51 11.06 9.45
N ALA A 36 -5.20 12.16 9.10
CA ALA A 36 -5.15 13.41 9.86
C ALA A 36 -5.65 13.19 11.30
N ARG A 37 -6.78 12.48 11.48
CA ARG A 37 -7.32 12.17 12.81
C ARG A 37 -6.41 11.26 13.64
N THR A 38 -5.68 10.35 13.01
CA THR A 38 -4.72 9.50 13.73
C THR A 38 -3.50 10.28 14.22
N ILE A 39 -3.04 11.27 13.45
CA ILE A 39 -1.92 12.15 13.85
C ILE A 39 -2.34 13.02 15.05
N ASP A 40 -3.55 13.61 15.00
CA ASP A 40 -4.08 14.40 16.13
C ASP A 40 -4.25 13.56 17.40
N SER A 41 -4.73 12.32 17.27
CA SER A 41 -4.88 11.39 18.41
C SER A 41 -3.54 10.91 18.97
N ALA A 42 -2.47 10.89 18.16
CA ALA A 42 -1.13 10.52 18.59
C ALA A 42 -0.46 11.69 19.32
N LEU A 43 -0.59 12.91 18.80
CA LEU A 43 -0.14 14.14 19.46
C LEU A 43 -0.88 14.37 20.79
N ALA A 44 -2.18 14.08 20.86
CA ALA A 44 -2.95 14.15 22.10
C ALA A 44 -2.47 13.13 23.15
N ARG A 45 -2.13 11.91 22.72
CA ARG A 45 -1.56 10.88 23.62
C ARG A 45 -0.18 11.26 24.12
N GLN A 46 0.68 11.85 23.28
CA GLN A 46 1.99 12.36 23.71
C GLN A 46 1.84 13.48 24.74
N ARG A 47 0.98 14.47 24.49
CA ARG A 47 0.73 15.56 25.47
C ARG A 47 0.18 15.04 26.80
N ALA A 48 -0.74 14.06 26.76
CA ALA A 48 -1.26 13.44 27.98
C ALA A 48 -0.17 12.67 28.75
N GLN A 49 0.75 12.01 28.03
CA GLN A 49 1.91 11.34 28.63
C GLN A 49 2.91 12.34 29.23
N GLU A 50 3.17 13.47 28.56
CA GLU A 50 4.02 14.54 29.07
C GLU A 50 3.44 15.17 30.34
N VAL A 51 2.13 15.44 30.39
CA VAL A 51 1.46 15.96 31.59
C VAL A 51 1.47 14.92 32.72
N ALA A 52 1.27 13.63 32.41
CA ALA A 52 1.36 12.58 33.41
C ALA A 52 2.80 12.39 33.93
N GLN A 53 3.81 12.53 33.07
CA GLN A 53 5.22 12.49 33.45
C GLN A 53 5.60 13.71 34.28
N ALA A 54 5.12 14.90 33.93
CA ALA A 54 5.30 16.13 34.71
C ALA A 54 4.62 16.04 36.08
N ALA A 55 3.42 15.45 36.17
CA ALA A 55 2.73 15.22 37.43
C ALA A 55 3.46 14.19 38.31
N ARG A 56 4.00 13.12 37.74
CA ARG A 56 4.85 12.15 38.45
C ARG A 56 6.17 12.76 38.92
N ALA A 57 6.79 13.62 38.11
CA ALA A 57 8.00 14.35 38.47
C ALA A 57 7.72 15.36 39.60
N ALA A 58 6.58 16.03 39.59
CA ALA A 58 6.14 16.91 40.67
C ALA A 58 5.82 16.14 41.97
N GLN A 59 5.24 14.94 41.87
CA GLN A 59 5.04 14.04 43.03
C GLN A 59 6.35 13.48 43.57
N ALA A 60 7.35 13.22 42.71
CA ALA A 60 8.69 12.83 43.13
C ALA A 60 9.49 13.98 43.75
N ALA A 61 9.12 15.23 43.46
CA ALA A 61 9.73 16.44 44.04
C ALA A 61 9.04 16.92 45.33
N ALA A 62 7.94 16.30 45.75
CA ALA A 62 7.32 16.58 47.04
C ALA A 62 8.20 16.00 48.17
N PRO A 63 8.49 16.76 49.24
CA PRO A 63 9.40 16.33 50.30
C PRO A 63 8.86 15.08 51.00
N ALA A 64 9.63 14.00 50.93
CA ALA A 64 9.35 12.74 51.62
C ALA A 64 9.35 12.96 53.14
N ALA A 65 8.19 12.76 53.77
CA ALA A 65 8.12 12.54 55.20
C ALA A 65 8.82 11.20 55.54
N PRO A 66 9.64 11.13 56.61
CA PRO A 66 10.45 9.94 56.87
C PRO A 66 9.62 8.86 57.58
N GLY A 67 9.52 7.69 56.95
CA GLY A 67 9.15 6.44 57.63
C GLY A 67 8.02 5.65 56.99
N ALA A 68 8.34 4.82 56.00
CA ALA A 68 7.69 3.54 55.74
C ALA A 68 8.40 2.80 54.60
N GLN A 69 9.20 1.79 54.93
CA GLN A 69 9.53 0.72 53.98
C GLN A 69 8.31 -0.19 53.79
N PRO A 70 8.08 -0.70 52.58
CA PRO A 70 7.49 -2.02 52.42
C PRO A 70 8.53 -2.98 51.85
N THR A 71 8.68 -4.06 52.59
CA THR A 71 9.48 -5.24 52.34
C THR A 71 9.05 -6.00 51.08
N ALA A 72 10.03 -6.69 50.51
CA ALA A 72 9.89 -7.62 49.39
C ALA A 72 8.90 -8.75 49.67
N LYS A 73 8.18 -9.19 48.62
CA LYS A 73 7.76 -10.59 48.49
C LYS A 73 7.78 -11.02 47.04
N ALA A 74 8.70 -11.93 46.75
CA ALA A 74 8.74 -12.75 45.55
C ALA A 74 7.50 -13.64 45.45
N ALA A 75 7.06 -13.93 44.22
CA ALA A 75 6.82 -15.29 43.71
C ALA A 75 5.87 -15.28 42.49
N ALA A 76 6.11 -16.27 41.63
CA ALA A 76 5.19 -16.90 40.70
C ALA A 76 4.99 -16.22 39.33
N ALA A 77 5.81 -16.67 38.38
CA ALA A 77 5.29 -17.08 37.08
C ALA A 77 4.09 -18.03 37.27
N PRO A 78 3.09 -17.94 36.39
CA PRO A 78 2.63 -19.14 35.75
C PRO A 78 2.65 -19.03 34.23
N ALA A 79 2.85 -20.20 33.64
CA ALA A 79 2.72 -20.51 32.24
C ALA A 79 1.52 -19.83 31.56
N ALA A 80 1.78 -19.21 30.40
CA ALA A 80 0.81 -19.01 29.34
C ALA A 80 1.45 -19.42 28.01
N ALA A 81 1.83 -20.70 27.93
CA ALA A 81 1.84 -21.40 26.66
C ALA A 81 0.38 -21.71 26.29
N GLY A 82 -0.07 -21.21 25.14
CA GLY A 82 -1.36 -21.55 24.55
C GLY A 82 -2.30 -20.37 24.34
N ALA A 83 -2.04 -19.56 23.29
CA ALA A 83 -3.07 -18.87 22.48
C ALA A 83 -2.43 -17.80 21.54
N ALA A 84 -1.47 -18.21 20.71
CA ALA A 84 -1.05 -17.38 19.56
C ALA A 84 -1.00 -18.23 18.28
N GLN A 85 -1.91 -19.19 18.17
CA GLN A 85 -2.23 -19.84 16.91
C GLN A 85 -3.37 -19.08 16.24
N GLY A 86 -3.13 -18.55 15.04
CA GLY A 86 -4.19 -18.23 14.10
C GLY A 86 -4.75 -16.80 14.13
N ARG A 87 -3.90 -15.78 14.03
CA ARG A 87 -4.32 -14.48 13.45
C ARG A 87 -3.31 -13.96 12.41
N ALA A 88 -2.83 -14.86 11.56
CA ALA A 88 -2.56 -14.45 10.18
C ALA A 88 -3.92 -14.04 9.61
N GLY A 89 -4.11 -12.73 9.42
CA GLY A 89 -5.32 -12.15 8.84
C GLY A 89 -5.56 -12.69 7.44
N ALA A 90 -6.16 -13.88 7.35
CA ALA A 90 -6.92 -14.30 6.21
C ALA A 90 -8.00 -13.24 6.07
N ALA A 91 -7.88 -12.42 5.03
CA ALA A 91 -8.91 -11.49 4.62
C ALA A 91 -10.20 -12.29 4.38
N THR A 92 -11.01 -12.45 5.42
CA THR A 92 -12.35 -13.04 5.40
C THR A 92 -13.31 -12.00 4.80
N GLY A 93 -12.98 -11.54 3.61
CA GLY A 93 -13.88 -10.80 2.76
C GLY A 93 -14.68 -11.78 1.92
N ILE A 94 -15.89 -11.38 1.53
CA ILE A 94 -16.78 -12.09 0.59
C ILE A 94 -16.01 -12.53 -0.69
N GLY A 95 -14.99 -11.77 -1.10
CA GLY A 95 -14.11 -12.14 -2.22
C GLY A 95 -13.22 -13.37 -1.99
N ALA A 96 -12.78 -13.66 -0.76
CA ALA A 96 -12.03 -14.88 -0.46
C ALA A 96 -12.94 -16.12 -0.43
N GLN A 97 -14.17 -15.97 0.05
CA GLN A 97 -15.18 -17.05 0.03
C GLN A 97 -15.70 -17.33 -1.39
N LEU A 98 -15.94 -16.30 -2.20
CA LEU A 98 -16.25 -16.45 -3.62
C LEU A 98 -15.06 -17.05 -4.39
N GLY A 99 -13.84 -16.61 -4.08
CA GLY A 99 -12.62 -17.16 -4.68
C GLY A 99 -12.42 -18.64 -4.34
N ALA A 100 -12.67 -19.05 -3.10
CA ALA A 100 -12.62 -20.46 -2.69
C ALA A 100 -13.69 -21.29 -3.41
N ARG A 101 -14.95 -20.83 -3.46
CA ARG A 101 -16.04 -21.55 -4.15
C ARG A 101 -15.88 -21.63 -5.66
N VAL A 102 -15.27 -20.62 -6.29
CA VAL A 102 -14.96 -20.63 -7.73
C VAL A 102 -13.73 -21.50 -7.99
N GLY A 103 -12.72 -21.44 -7.12
CA GLY A 103 -11.51 -22.27 -7.22
C GLY A 103 -11.76 -23.77 -6.99
N GLU A 104 -12.77 -24.14 -6.20
CA GLU A 104 -13.21 -25.55 -6.09
C GLU A 104 -14.02 -26.04 -7.31
N ARG A 105 -14.55 -25.12 -8.13
CA ARG A 105 -15.38 -25.44 -9.30
C ARG A 105 -14.62 -25.37 -10.63
N PHE A 106 -13.56 -24.58 -10.66
CA PHE A 106 -12.63 -24.47 -11.79
C PHE A 106 -11.28 -25.03 -11.35
N ASP A 107 -11.07 -26.30 -11.67
CA ASP A 107 -9.89 -27.07 -11.31
C ASP A 107 -8.59 -26.40 -11.78
N ALA A 108 -7.51 -26.62 -11.02
CA ALA A 108 -6.17 -26.14 -11.35
C ALA A 108 -5.69 -26.65 -12.74
N ASP A 109 -6.27 -27.77 -13.21
CA ASP A 109 -6.01 -28.39 -14.50
C ASP A 109 -6.36 -27.49 -15.70
N TRP A 110 -7.37 -26.61 -15.58
CA TRP A 110 -7.72 -25.70 -16.67
C TRP A 110 -6.63 -24.64 -16.92
N LEU A 111 -5.89 -24.24 -15.87
CA LEU A 111 -4.75 -23.31 -15.99
C LEU A 111 -3.52 -23.95 -16.65
N GLU A 112 -3.38 -25.27 -16.59
CA GLU A 112 -2.30 -25.99 -17.27
C GLU A 112 -2.57 -26.16 -18.78
N SER A 113 -3.83 -26.02 -19.20
CA SER A 113 -4.20 -25.97 -20.62
C SER A 113 -3.56 -24.78 -21.34
N ARG A 114 -3.31 -24.92 -22.64
CA ARG A 114 -2.71 -23.84 -23.48
C ARG A 114 -3.49 -22.53 -23.42
N LEU A 115 -4.78 -22.57 -23.10
CA LEU A 115 -5.66 -21.40 -22.98
C LEU A 115 -5.47 -20.68 -21.63
N GLY A 116 -5.23 -21.41 -20.53
CA GLY A 116 -4.96 -20.82 -19.21
C GLY A 116 -3.65 -20.04 -19.16
N ARG A 117 -2.58 -20.57 -19.76
CA ARG A 117 -1.28 -19.88 -19.92
C ARG A 117 -1.35 -18.67 -20.85
N ALA A 118 -2.25 -18.68 -21.84
CA ALA A 118 -2.45 -17.52 -22.72
C ALA A 118 -3.22 -16.37 -22.04
N VAL A 119 -4.12 -16.69 -21.10
CA VAL A 119 -4.95 -15.70 -20.39
C VAL A 119 -4.21 -15.04 -19.22
N VAL A 120 -3.31 -15.76 -18.54
CA VAL A 120 -2.50 -15.23 -17.43
C VAL A 120 -1.04 -15.14 -17.88
N THR A 121 -0.64 -13.96 -18.34
CA THR A 121 0.73 -13.72 -18.80
C THR A 121 1.72 -13.78 -17.62
N PRO A 122 3.00 -14.13 -17.84
CA PRO A 122 3.99 -14.24 -16.76
C PRO A 122 4.16 -12.93 -15.97
N GLU A 123 3.92 -11.78 -16.61
CA GLU A 123 3.94 -10.47 -15.95
C GLU A 123 2.79 -10.34 -14.93
N ASP A 124 1.61 -10.88 -15.23
CA ASP A 124 0.48 -10.85 -14.30
C ASP A 124 0.73 -11.78 -13.10
N GLN A 125 1.46 -12.88 -13.30
CA GLN A 125 1.90 -13.74 -12.20
C GLN A 125 2.87 -12.99 -11.27
N GLN A 126 3.83 -12.28 -11.82
CA GLN A 126 4.75 -11.44 -11.04
C GLN A 126 4.00 -10.35 -10.26
N LEU A 127 3.01 -9.68 -10.89
CA LEU A 127 2.19 -8.67 -10.23
C LEU A 127 1.33 -9.25 -9.09
N LEU A 128 0.80 -10.46 -9.26
CA LEU A 128 0.04 -11.15 -8.21
C LEU A 128 0.93 -11.50 -7.01
N GLU A 129 2.13 -12.01 -7.28
CA GLU A 129 3.08 -12.34 -6.23
C GLU A 129 3.56 -11.06 -5.50
N GLN A 130 3.81 -9.96 -6.21
CA GLN A 130 4.11 -8.64 -5.62
C GLN A 130 2.96 -8.13 -4.73
N CYS A 131 1.72 -8.45 -5.12
CA CYS A 131 0.53 -8.14 -4.33
C CYS A 131 0.36 -9.01 -3.08
N GLY A 132 1.23 -10.00 -2.88
CA GLY A 132 1.21 -10.94 -1.76
C GLY A 132 0.21 -12.07 -1.93
N TRP A 133 -0.28 -12.31 -3.15
CA TRP A 133 -1.19 -13.40 -3.45
C TRP A 133 -0.41 -14.53 -4.10
N TYR A 134 -0.26 -15.63 -3.34
CA TYR A 134 0.52 -16.79 -3.74
C TYR A 134 -0.40 -17.96 -4.05
N GLY A 135 0.11 -18.87 -4.89
CA GLY A 135 -0.51 -20.16 -5.15
C GLY A 135 -1.41 -20.18 -6.40
N PRO A 136 -1.83 -21.40 -6.79
CA PRO A 136 -2.64 -21.62 -7.98
C PRO A 136 -4.03 -20.98 -7.87
N GLN A 137 -4.63 -20.99 -6.68
CA GLN A 137 -5.96 -20.42 -6.44
C GLN A 137 -6.04 -18.92 -6.75
N ALA A 138 -5.03 -18.14 -6.37
CA ALA A 138 -4.99 -16.71 -6.68
C ALA A 138 -4.92 -16.45 -8.20
N ARG A 139 -4.22 -17.33 -8.94
CA ARG A 139 -4.10 -17.27 -10.40
C ARG A 139 -5.42 -17.64 -11.07
N VAL A 140 -6.13 -18.67 -10.57
CA VAL A 140 -7.48 -19.05 -11.07
C VAL A 140 -8.45 -17.90 -10.88
N VAL A 141 -8.53 -17.35 -9.65
CA VAL A 141 -9.49 -16.28 -9.32
C VAL A 141 -9.24 -15.04 -10.18
N PHE A 142 -7.98 -14.66 -10.41
CA PHE A 142 -7.67 -13.54 -11.29
C PHE A 142 -8.04 -13.82 -12.75
N GLY A 143 -7.73 -15.01 -13.27
CA GLY A 143 -8.08 -15.41 -14.63
C GLY A 143 -9.60 -15.40 -14.86
N VAL A 144 -10.37 -15.98 -13.93
CA VAL A 144 -11.84 -15.97 -13.98
C VAL A 144 -12.37 -14.55 -13.88
N LEU A 145 -11.86 -13.72 -12.96
CA LEU A 145 -12.30 -12.32 -12.83
C LEU A 145 -12.00 -11.52 -14.11
N ARG A 146 -10.85 -11.76 -14.74
CA ARG A 146 -10.43 -11.07 -15.97
C ARG A 146 -11.30 -11.44 -17.17
N LEU A 147 -11.86 -12.64 -17.21
CA LEU A 147 -12.75 -13.07 -18.29
C LEU A 147 -14.21 -12.79 -17.98
N ALA A 148 -14.69 -13.16 -16.79
CA ALA A 148 -16.10 -13.05 -16.40
C ALA A 148 -16.57 -11.60 -16.25
N LEU A 149 -15.73 -10.71 -15.71
CA LEU A 149 -16.11 -9.31 -15.49
C LEU A 149 -16.36 -8.55 -16.81
N PRO A 150 -15.46 -8.58 -17.82
CA PRO A 150 -15.73 -7.92 -19.09
C PRO A 150 -16.81 -8.63 -19.90
N LEU A 151 -16.91 -9.97 -19.87
CA LEU A 151 -17.96 -10.68 -20.59
C LEU A 151 -19.36 -10.32 -20.04
N GLY A 152 -19.51 -10.30 -18.71
CA GLY A 152 -20.76 -9.93 -18.06
C GLY A 152 -21.14 -8.47 -18.32
N LEU A 153 -20.19 -7.55 -18.20
CA LEU A 153 -20.43 -6.13 -18.49
C LEU A 153 -20.74 -5.86 -19.97
N ALA A 154 -20.09 -6.56 -20.88
CA ALA A 154 -20.37 -6.45 -22.31
C ALA A 154 -21.76 -6.98 -22.66
N LEU A 155 -22.19 -8.10 -22.07
CA LEU A 155 -23.54 -8.65 -22.25
C LEU A 155 -24.60 -7.66 -21.76
N VAL A 156 -24.42 -7.09 -20.57
CA VAL A 156 -25.35 -6.09 -20.03
C VAL A 156 -25.40 -4.84 -20.91
N ALA A 157 -24.24 -4.34 -21.37
CA ALA A 157 -24.18 -3.19 -22.27
C ALA A 157 -24.87 -3.48 -23.62
N MET A 158 -24.69 -4.68 -24.15
CA MET A 158 -25.30 -5.12 -25.41
C MET A 158 -26.81 -5.25 -25.28
N LEU A 159 -27.33 -5.91 -24.22
CA LEU A 159 -28.76 -6.00 -23.93
C LEU A 159 -29.41 -4.62 -23.72
N TRP A 160 -28.68 -3.66 -23.16
CA TRP A 160 -29.17 -2.31 -22.93
C TRP A 160 -29.36 -1.51 -24.23
N HIS A 161 -28.51 -1.76 -25.23
CA HIS A 161 -28.47 -0.98 -26.48
C HIS A 161 -29.21 -1.65 -27.65
N VAL A 162 -29.91 -2.78 -27.43
CA VAL A 162 -30.59 -3.56 -28.50
C VAL A 162 -31.56 -2.73 -29.38
N GLY A 163 -32.01 -1.55 -28.92
CA GLY A 163 -32.83 -0.61 -29.71
C GLY A 163 -32.10 0.56 -30.37
N ALA A 164 -30.81 0.79 -30.08
CA ALA A 164 -29.96 1.74 -30.79
C ALA A 164 -29.31 0.99 -31.96
N GLY A 165 -29.22 1.58 -33.16
CA GLY A 165 -28.75 0.87 -34.37
C GLY A 165 -27.48 0.04 -34.17
N ALA A 166 -27.33 -1.03 -34.96
CA ALA A 166 -26.31 -2.08 -34.78
C ALA A 166 -24.88 -1.57 -34.51
N LEU A 167 -24.51 -0.45 -35.15
CA LEU A 167 -23.19 0.17 -35.02
C LEU A 167 -22.95 0.75 -33.61
N ALA A 168 -23.98 1.32 -32.97
CA ALA A 168 -23.91 1.84 -31.61
C ALA A 168 -23.78 0.71 -30.57
N VAL A 169 -24.51 -0.39 -30.77
CA VAL A 169 -24.41 -1.59 -29.91
C VAL A 169 -23.00 -2.16 -29.92
N ILE A 170 -22.41 -2.29 -31.11
CA ILE A 170 -21.06 -2.83 -31.28
C ILE A 170 -20.04 -1.89 -30.66
N ALA A 171 -20.14 -0.57 -30.91
CA ALA A 171 -19.19 0.40 -30.36
C ALA A 171 -19.21 0.46 -28.83
N TRP A 172 -20.39 0.52 -28.21
CA TRP A 172 -20.52 0.56 -26.75
C TRP A 172 -20.19 -0.78 -26.08
N GLY A 173 -20.58 -1.90 -26.70
CA GLY A 173 -20.23 -3.23 -26.24
C GLY A 173 -18.71 -3.46 -26.26
N PHE A 174 -18.05 -3.12 -27.36
CA PHE A 174 -16.60 -3.20 -27.49
C PHE A 174 -15.87 -2.26 -26.53
N GLY A 175 -16.31 -1.00 -26.42
CA GLY A 175 -15.72 -0.03 -25.49
C GLY A 175 -15.82 -0.48 -24.03
N THR A 176 -16.98 -0.99 -23.62
CA THR A 176 -17.20 -1.52 -22.26
C THR A 176 -16.35 -2.76 -21.99
N PHE A 177 -16.28 -3.69 -22.96
CA PHE A 177 -15.45 -4.88 -22.88
C PHE A 177 -13.97 -4.53 -22.71
N ALA A 178 -13.44 -3.64 -23.57
CA ALA A 178 -12.05 -3.22 -23.53
C ALA A 178 -11.69 -2.55 -22.20
N MET A 179 -12.55 -1.66 -21.70
CA MET A 179 -12.34 -0.96 -20.43
C MET A 179 -12.38 -1.93 -19.24
N ALA A 180 -13.35 -2.84 -19.22
CA ALA A 180 -13.50 -3.84 -18.17
C ALA A 180 -12.38 -4.89 -18.17
N TYR A 181 -11.80 -5.20 -19.33
CA TYR A 181 -10.67 -6.12 -19.43
C TYR A 181 -9.36 -5.49 -18.91
N LEU A 182 -9.16 -4.18 -19.12
CA LEU A 182 -7.97 -3.47 -18.63
C LEU A 182 -8.02 -3.13 -17.14
N ALA A 183 -9.22 -2.91 -16.59
CA ALA A 183 -9.39 -2.43 -15.21
C ALA A 183 -8.71 -3.32 -14.13
N PRO A 184 -8.82 -4.67 -14.15
CA PRO A 184 -8.17 -5.53 -13.16
C PRO A 184 -6.64 -5.41 -13.20
N LYS A 185 -6.04 -5.33 -14.40
CA LYS A 185 -4.59 -5.19 -14.58
C LYS A 185 -4.11 -3.85 -14.03
N TRP A 186 -4.85 -2.78 -14.28
CA TRP A 186 -4.54 -1.45 -13.76
C TRP A 186 -4.62 -1.41 -12.23
N TYR A 187 -5.64 -2.05 -11.64
CA TYR A 187 -5.77 -2.18 -10.19
C TYR A 187 -4.61 -2.96 -9.57
N LEU A 188 -4.23 -4.11 -10.14
CA LEU A 188 -3.08 -4.91 -9.70
C LEU A 188 -1.80 -4.09 -9.75
N ARG A 189 -1.52 -3.41 -10.87
CA ARG A 189 -0.32 -2.59 -11.02
C ARG A 189 -0.27 -1.47 -9.99
N ARG A 190 -1.37 -0.77 -9.76
CA ARG A 190 -1.46 0.29 -8.74
C ARG A 190 -1.21 -0.27 -7.33
N ARG A 191 -1.74 -1.44 -7.01
CA ARG A 191 -1.52 -2.12 -5.72
C ARG A 191 -0.07 -2.61 -5.56
N ALA A 192 0.52 -3.18 -6.61
CA ALA A 192 1.90 -3.62 -6.63
C ALA A 192 2.85 -2.43 -6.41
N THR A 193 2.66 -1.33 -7.13
CA THR A 193 3.45 -0.10 -6.92
C THR A 193 3.29 0.47 -5.51
N ALA A 194 2.08 0.42 -4.93
CA ALA A 194 1.87 0.86 -3.56
C ALA A 194 2.61 -0.02 -2.54
N ARG A 195 2.65 -1.34 -2.76
CA ARG A 195 3.43 -2.26 -1.91
C ARG A 195 4.92 -2.11 -2.10
N LEU A 196 5.40 -1.86 -3.30
CA LEU A 196 6.82 -1.60 -3.56
C LEU A 196 7.31 -0.37 -2.79
N ARG A 197 6.50 0.68 -2.69
CA ARG A 197 6.84 1.83 -1.84
C ARG A 197 6.92 1.46 -0.36
N MET A 198 6.02 0.62 0.12
CA MET A 198 6.07 0.12 1.50
C MET A 198 7.31 -0.73 1.76
N VAL A 199 7.79 -1.48 0.75
CA VAL A 199 9.04 -2.24 0.84
C VAL A 199 10.22 -1.32 1.10
N ASP A 200 10.35 -0.22 0.35
CA ASP A 200 11.45 0.75 0.55
C ASP A 200 11.40 1.37 1.95
N ASP A 201 10.21 1.68 2.47
CA ASP A 201 10.03 2.24 3.81
C ASP A 201 10.35 1.21 4.92
N GLU A 202 9.88 -0.04 4.75
CA GLU A 202 10.12 -1.15 5.67
C GLU A 202 11.59 -1.62 5.66
N LEU A 203 12.29 -1.44 4.54
CA LEU A 203 13.69 -1.85 4.37
C LEU A 203 14.61 -1.16 5.39
N SER A 204 14.46 0.16 5.59
CA SER A 204 15.27 0.90 6.58
C SER A 204 15.06 0.35 8.00
N VAL A 205 13.82 0.00 8.35
CA VAL A 205 13.48 -0.59 9.65
C VAL A 205 14.14 -1.96 9.78
N LEU A 206 14.06 -2.81 8.76
CA LEU A 206 14.72 -4.10 8.73
C LEU A 206 16.24 -3.99 8.95
N ILE A 207 16.89 -3.00 8.34
CA ILE A 207 18.34 -2.78 8.47
C ILE A 207 18.71 -2.33 9.88
N ASP A 208 17.95 -1.38 10.45
CA ASP A 208 18.17 -0.92 11.82
C ASP A 208 18.05 -2.07 12.82
N MET A 209 17.04 -2.91 12.63
CA MET A 209 16.81 -4.13 13.40
C MET A 209 17.95 -5.14 13.27
N LEU A 210 18.38 -5.44 12.04
CA LEU A 210 19.52 -6.32 11.80
C LEU A 210 20.77 -5.76 12.47
N ARG A 211 21.04 -4.46 12.35
CA ARG A 211 22.19 -3.82 12.99
C ARG A 211 22.16 -3.95 14.52
N LEU A 212 21.00 -3.73 15.14
CA LEU A 212 20.85 -3.85 16.60
C LEU A 212 21.08 -5.29 17.06
N LEU A 213 20.47 -6.29 16.39
CA LEU A 213 20.61 -7.69 16.77
C LEU A 213 22.04 -8.22 16.50
N GLN A 214 22.64 -7.85 15.37
CA GLN A 214 24.06 -8.11 15.11
C GLN A 214 24.97 -7.42 16.13
N GLY A 215 24.57 -6.24 16.64
CA GLY A 215 25.23 -5.50 17.72
C GLY A 215 25.46 -6.31 18.99
N VAL A 216 24.49 -7.18 19.32
CA VAL A 216 24.51 -8.05 20.51
C VAL A 216 25.16 -9.41 20.20
N GLY A 217 25.63 -9.62 18.97
CA GLY A 217 26.33 -10.86 18.57
C GLY A 217 25.44 -11.98 18.06
N LEU A 218 24.16 -11.72 17.76
CA LEU A 218 23.31 -12.70 17.08
C LEU A 218 23.82 -12.95 15.66
N SER A 219 23.78 -14.19 15.17
CA SER A 219 24.04 -14.48 13.75
C SER A 219 22.94 -13.88 12.86
N ILE A 220 23.21 -13.72 11.56
CA ILE A 220 22.20 -13.20 10.60
C ILE A 220 20.93 -14.06 10.62
N ASP A 221 21.13 -15.37 10.65
CA ASP A 221 20.04 -16.34 10.65
C ASP A 221 19.16 -16.24 11.89
N GLN A 222 19.77 -16.16 13.07
CA GLN A 222 19.05 -15.92 14.32
C GLN A 222 18.36 -14.56 14.29
N SER A 223 19.04 -13.53 13.78
CA SER A 223 18.47 -12.18 13.67
C SER A 223 17.20 -12.18 12.80
N LEU A 224 17.24 -12.85 11.64
CA LEU A 224 16.07 -12.96 10.75
C LEU A 224 14.92 -13.76 11.39
N GLN A 225 15.20 -14.76 12.22
CA GLN A 225 14.18 -15.48 12.97
C GLN A 225 13.53 -14.58 14.03
N VAL A 226 14.33 -13.87 14.82
CA VAL A 226 13.86 -12.93 15.86
C VAL A 226 13.05 -11.80 15.24
N ILE A 227 13.50 -11.24 14.11
CA ILE A 227 12.77 -10.18 13.39
C ILE A 227 11.38 -10.67 12.99
N VAL A 228 11.25 -11.88 12.46
CA VAL A 228 9.93 -12.43 12.09
C VAL A 228 9.06 -12.69 13.31
N ALA A 229 9.62 -13.27 14.37
CA ALA A 229 8.88 -13.67 15.56
C ALA A 229 8.35 -12.47 16.35
N GLU A 230 9.21 -11.48 16.61
CA GLU A 230 8.90 -10.36 17.52
C GLU A 230 8.46 -9.10 16.76
N PHE A 231 8.95 -8.90 15.53
CA PHE A 231 8.76 -7.65 14.80
C PHE A 231 8.09 -7.84 13.44
N GLY A 232 7.69 -9.06 13.08
CA GLY A 232 7.03 -9.35 11.82
C GLY A 232 5.72 -8.58 11.63
N GLY A 233 5.08 -8.16 12.72
CA GLY A 233 3.90 -7.28 12.70
C GLY A 233 4.17 -5.83 12.26
N MET A 234 5.41 -5.33 12.43
CA MET A 234 5.81 -4.00 11.97
C MET A 234 6.11 -3.97 10.46
N LEU A 235 6.59 -5.10 9.93
CA LEU A 235 6.93 -5.28 8.51
C LEU A 235 5.73 -5.89 7.78
N ARG A 236 4.84 -5.04 7.26
CA ARG A 236 3.57 -5.49 6.67
C ARG A 236 3.75 -6.20 5.34
N VAL A 237 4.80 -5.87 4.59
CA VAL A 237 5.16 -6.53 3.32
C VAL A 237 6.33 -7.48 3.50
N LEU A 238 7.43 -7.04 4.11
CA LEU A 238 8.64 -7.86 4.25
C LEU A 238 8.50 -8.96 5.31
N GLY A 239 7.71 -8.75 6.37
CA GLY A 239 7.55 -9.72 7.46
C GLY A 239 7.04 -11.08 6.97
N PRO A 240 5.92 -11.14 6.22
CA PRO A 240 5.44 -12.38 5.61
C PRO A 240 6.44 -13.01 4.64
N GLU A 241 7.19 -12.22 3.86
CA GLU A 241 8.21 -12.76 2.95
C GLU A 241 9.40 -13.36 3.72
N LEU A 242 9.89 -12.69 4.75
CA LEU A 242 10.94 -13.20 5.64
C LEU A 242 10.47 -14.45 6.39
N ALA A 243 9.19 -14.51 6.80
CA ALA A 243 8.63 -15.70 7.43
C ALA A 243 8.64 -16.90 6.48
N ARG A 244 8.19 -16.70 5.23
CA ARG A 244 8.27 -17.75 4.19
C ARG A 244 9.71 -18.11 3.86
N ALA A 245 10.62 -17.14 3.90
CA ALA A 245 12.02 -17.40 3.71
C ALA A 245 12.60 -18.29 4.82
N ASN A 246 12.36 -17.94 6.09
CA ASN A 246 12.80 -18.75 7.22
C ASN A 246 12.22 -20.17 7.17
N GLN A 247 10.97 -20.33 6.75
CA GLN A 247 10.35 -21.65 6.54
C GLN A 247 11.04 -22.44 5.41
N GLN A 248 11.33 -21.80 4.28
CA GLN A 248 12.02 -22.44 3.15
C GLN A 248 13.46 -22.85 3.50
N PHE A 249 14.15 -22.01 4.27
CA PHE A 249 15.46 -22.33 4.81
C PHE A 249 15.40 -23.52 5.78
N ALA A 250 14.42 -23.54 6.69
CA ALA A 250 14.18 -24.67 7.59
C ALA A 250 13.84 -25.97 6.84
N SER A 251 13.24 -25.89 5.65
CA SER A 251 12.99 -27.04 4.77
C SER A 251 14.20 -27.47 3.93
N GLY A 252 15.38 -26.89 4.14
CA GLY A 252 16.63 -27.30 3.49
C GLY A 252 17.01 -26.51 2.23
N ARG A 253 16.32 -25.42 1.88
CA ARG A 253 16.79 -24.51 0.81
C ARG A 253 17.93 -23.64 1.32
N SER A 254 18.86 -23.27 0.44
CA SER A 254 19.95 -22.38 0.84
C SER A 254 19.44 -20.97 1.19
N ARG A 255 20.13 -20.30 2.12
CA ARG A 255 19.81 -18.93 2.55
C ARG A 255 19.81 -17.96 1.35
N GLU A 256 20.82 -18.08 0.50
CA GLU A 256 20.95 -17.30 -0.73
C GLU A 256 19.75 -17.46 -1.66
N GLN A 257 19.35 -18.69 -2.01
CA GLN A 257 18.21 -18.92 -2.90
C GLN A 257 16.92 -18.30 -2.34
N THR A 258 16.77 -18.41 -1.03
CA THR A 258 15.59 -17.96 -0.31
C THR A 258 15.51 -16.43 -0.25
N LEU A 259 16.61 -15.74 0.04
CA LEU A 259 16.66 -14.27 0.04
C LEU A 259 16.59 -13.71 -1.39
N LEU A 260 17.29 -14.30 -2.37
CA LEU A 260 17.23 -13.89 -3.77
C LEU A 260 15.82 -13.99 -4.35
N ARG A 261 14.99 -14.91 -3.87
CA ARG A 261 13.56 -14.97 -4.23
C ARG A 261 12.83 -13.68 -3.84
N ILE A 262 13.12 -13.13 -2.67
CA ILE A 262 12.51 -11.87 -2.20
C ILE A 262 12.99 -10.70 -3.05
N GLY A 263 14.28 -10.62 -3.36
CA GLY A 263 14.85 -9.56 -4.20
C GLY A 263 14.28 -9.56 -5.63
N ARG A 264 14.06 -10.75 -6.21
CA ARG A 264 13.38 -10.90 -7.51
C ARG A 264 11.91 -10.51 -7.47
N LEU A 265 11.27 -10.62 -6.32
CA LEU A 265 9.84 -10.36 -6.19
C LEU A 265 9.53 -8.86 -6.29
N PHE A 266 10.21 -8.03 -5.49
CA PHE A 266 9.89 -6.61 -5.38
C PHE A 266 10.67 -5.71 -6.34
N ASP A 267 11.74 -6.19 -6.98
CA ASP A 267 12.54 -5.42 -7.94
C ASP A 267 13.15 -4.11 -7.40
N SER A 268 13.17 -3.91 -6.08
CA SER A 268 13.84 -2.77 -5.42
C SER A 268 15.36 -2.98 -5.42
N GLU A 269 16.09 -1.98 -5.91
CA GLU A 269 17.55 -2.01 -6.02
C GLU A 269 18.23 -2.02 -4.65
N ASP A 270 17.69 -1.27 -3.69
CA ASP A 270 18.19 -1.23 -2.31
C ASP A 270 18.00 -2.59 -1.62
N LEU A 271 16.85 -3.23 -1.84
CA LEU A 271 16.56 -4.56 -1.31
C LEU A 271 17.50 -5.62 -1.89
N LYS A 272 17.73 -5.59 -3.21
CA LYS A 272 18.69 -6.48 -3.87
C LYS A 272 20.10 -6.28 -3.31
N SER A 273 20.52 -5.04 -3.12
CA SER A 273 21.81 -4.69 -2.55
C SER A 273 21.96 -5.22 -1.11
N LEU A 274 20.94 -5.06 -0.27
CA LEU A 274 20.93 -5.64 1.08
C LEU A 274 21.03 -7.17 1.04
N ILE A 275 20.26 -7.82 0.17
CA ILE A 275 20.28 -9.28 0.03
C ILE A 275 21.67 -9.77 -0.37
N THR A 276 22.29 -9.15 -1.38
CA THR A 276 23.65 -9.47 -1.81
C THR A 276 24.63 -9.36 -0.64
N LEU A 277 24.56 -8.26 0.11
CA LEU A 277 25.39 -8.04 1.30
C LEU A 277 25.18 -9.16 2.33
N LEU A 278 23.93 -9.47 2.69
CA LEU A 278 23.61 -10.53 3.64
C LEU A 278 24.13 -11.90 3.17
N THR A 279 23.96 -12.24 1.90
CA THR A 279 24.43 -13.53 1.35
C THR A 279 25.94 -13.64 1.28
N GLN A 280 26.64 -12.54 1.02
CA GLN A 280 28.10 -12.50 1.00
C GLN A 280 28.66 -12.78 2.40
N VAL A 281 28.06 -12.14 3.41
CA VAL A 281 28.45 -12.27 4.80
C VAL A 281 28.14 -13.66 5.35
N ASP A 282 26.97 -14.21 5.04
CA ASP A 282 26.57 -15.58 5.41
C ASP A 282 27.58 -16.62 4.91
N LYS A 283 28.06 -16.47 3.66
CA LYS A 283 29.00 -17.42 3.03
C LYS A 283 30.45 -17.29 3.50
N HIS A 284 30.96 -16.06 3.64
CA HIS A 284 32.39 -15.83 3.82
C HIS A 284 32.77 -15.57 5.29
N GLY A 285 31.79 -15.28 6.14
CA GLY A 285 32.03 -14.80 7.50
C GLY A 285 32.68 -13.40 7.48
N GLY A 286 32.37 -12.58 8.49
CA GLY A 286 32.95 -11.25 8.61
C GLY A 286 32.14 -10.31 9.48
N ALA A 287 32.73 -9.16 9.81
CA ALA A 287 32.03 -8.10 10.55
C ALA A 287 30.95 -7.45 9.68
N VAL A 288 29.71 -7.92 9.81
CA VAL A 288 28.51 -7.43 9.12
C VAL A 288 28.18 -5.99 9.49
N GLN A 289 28.59 -5.60 10.70
CA GLN A 289 28.10 -4.39 11.37
C GLN A 289 28.46 -3.13 10.60
N GLU A 290 29.71 -2.99 10.13
CA GLU A 290 30.15 -1.78 9.43
C GLU A 290 29.47 -1.62 8.05
N PRO A 291 29.41 -2.66 7.19
CA PRO A 291 28.62 -2.60 5.95
C PRO A 291 27.13 -2.30 6.18
N LEU A 292 26.49 -2.93 7.18
CA LEU A 292 25.09 -2.66 7.52
C LEU A 292 24.90 -1.23 8.06
N ARG A 293 25.85 -0.72 8.85
CA ARG A 293 25.82 0.65 9.37
C ARG A 293 25.91 1.66 8.22
N GLN A 294 26.86 1.49 7.31
CA GLN A 294 27.02 2.36 6.14
C GLN A 294 25.79 2.27 5.21
N PHE A 295 25.23 1.08 5.02
CA PHE A 295 23.99 0.90 4.26
C PHE A 295 22.80 1.60 4.93
N GLY A 296 22.67 1.46 6.26
CA GLY A 296 21.65 2.15 7.05
C GLY A 296 21.76 3.68 6.98
N LEU A 297 22.97 4.23 7.09
CA LEU A 297 23.21 5.67 6.92
C LEU A 297 22.79 6.16 5.53
N ARG A 298 23.17 5.42 4.48
CA ARG A 298 22.73 5.71 3.10
C ARG A 298 21.20 5.72 2.96
N MET A 299 20.52 4.75 3.57
CA MET A 299 19.05 4.71 3.56
C MET A 299 18.41 5.91 4.29
N GLN A 300 18.97 6.32 5.43
CA GLN A 300 18.49 7.49 6.17
C GLN A 300 18.70 8.78 5.38
N GLU A 301 19.86 8.93 4.73
CA GLU A 301 20.16 10.05 3.84
C GLU A 301 19.21 10.08 2.63
N ALA A 302 18.99 8.95 1.98
CA ALA A 302 18.05 8.81 0.88
C ALA A 302 16.63 9.20 1.30
N ARG A 303 16.18 8.76 2.49
CA ARG A 303 14.87 9.13 3.04
C ARG A 303 14.78 10.64 3.28
N LYS A 304 15.81 11.24 3.87
CA LYS A 304 15.90 12.70 4.09
C LYS A 304 15.87 13.47 2.77
N SER A 305 16.54 12.96 1.73
CA SER A 305 16.51 13.54 0.38
C SER A 305 15.09 13.51 -0.21
N ARG A 306 14.42 12.35 -0.15
CA ARG A 306 13.03 12.21 -0.64
C ARG A 306 12.06 13.17 0.07
N MET A 307 12.23 13.36 1.38
CA MET A 307 11.45 14.34 2.14
C MET A 307 11.72 15.77 1.67
N LYS A 308 12.98 16.13 1.42
CA LYS A 308 13.34 17.44 0.87
C LYS A 308 12.73 17.66 -0.52
N ASP A 309 12.75 16.66 -1.38
CA ASP A 309 12.16 16.73 -2.72
C ASP A 309 10.63 16.87 -2.68
N GLU A 310 9.98 16.22 -1.72
CA GLU A 310 8.53 16.36 -1.50
C GLU A 310 8.19 17.76 -0.98
N ILE A 311 8.93 18.26 0.02
CA ILE A 311 8.78 19.63 0.53
C ILE A 311 9.00 20.64 -0.59
N GLY A 312 10.05 20.50 -1.39
CA GLY A 312 10.34 21.37 -2.53
C GLY A 312 9.20 21.42 -3.54
N ARG A 313 8.65 20.25 -3.91
CA ARG A 313 7.49 20.17 -4.82
C ARG A 313 6.23 20.80 -4.23
N LEU A 314 6.01 20.68 -2.92
CA LEU A 314 4.90 21.33 -2.24
C LEU A 314 5.07 22.86 -2.26
N THR A 315 6.27 23.36 -1.95
CA THR A 315 6.60 24.79 -2.01
C THR A 315 6.36 25.38 -3.39
N VAL A 316 6.82 24.71 -4.46
CA VAL A 316 6.60 25.16 -5.84
C VAL A 316 5.11 25.24 -6.18
N LYS A 317 4.30 24.25 -5.77
CA LYS A 317 2.85 24.28 -5.98
C LYS A 317 2.17 25.44 -5.25
N MET A 318 2.61 25.76 -4.04
CA MET A 318 2.06 26.90 -3.28
C MET A 318 2.37 28.23 -3.97
N THR A 319 3.61 28.44 -4.41
CA THR A 319 3.99 29.66 -5.14
C THR A 319 3.24 29.77 -6.46
N ALA A 320 3.09 28.68 -7.21
CA ALA A 320 2.37 28.69 -8.48
C ALA A 320 0.89 29.08 -8.29
N VAL A 321 0.20 28.48 -7.32
CA VAL A 321 -1.20 28.85 -6.99
C VAL A 321 -1.28 30.31 -6.59
N MET A 322 -0.34 30.80 -5.78
CA MET A 322 -0.29 32.19 -5.35
C MET A 322 -0.15 33.15 -6.54
N VAL A 323 0.81 32.93 -7.43
CA VAL A 323 1.05 33.76 -8.62
C VAL A 323 -0.15 33.75 -9.57
N VAL A 324 -0.72 32.58 -9.86
CA VAL A 324 -1.89 32.44 -10.74
C VAL A 324 -3.12 33.13 -10.16
N SER A 325 -3.24 33.23 -8.84
CA SER A 325 -4.34 33.94 -8.17
C SER A 325 -4.13 35.46 -8.07
N LEU A 326 -2.90 35.93 -7.81
CA LEU A 326 -2.62 37.35 -7.60
C LEU A 326 -2.51 38.13 -8.91
N LEU A 327 -1.90 37.54 -9.94
CA LEU A 327 -1.63 38.23 -11.20
C LEU A 327 -2.90 38.71 -11.90
N PRO A 328 -3.99 37.92 -12.01
CA PRO A 328 -5.25 38.39 -12.58
C PRO A 328 -5.89 39.51 -11.76
N VAL A 329 -5.85 39.40 -10.43
CA VAL A 329 -6.39 40.42 -9.52
C VAL A 329 -5.64 41.74 -9.71
N LEU A 330 -4.31 41.70 -9.80
CA LEU A 330 -3.49 42.88 -10.04
C LEU A 330 -3.77 43.52 -11.40
N LEU A 331 -3.95 42.71 -12.46
CA LEU A 331 -4.30 43.21 -13.79
C LEU A 331 -5.67 43.90 -13.81
N ILE A 332 -6.68 43.30 -13.17
CA ILE A 332 -8.02 43.91 -13.08
C ILE A 332 -7.96 45.24 -12.33
N LEU A 333 -7.21 45.29 -11.22
CA LEU A 333 -7.13 46.48 -10.38
C LEU A 333 -6.40 47.64 -11.06
N THR A 334 -5.34 47.34 -11.82
CA THR A 334 -4.51 48.35 -12.49
C THR A 334 -5.05 48.77 -13.87
N ALA A 335 -5.43 47.81 -14.72
CA ALA A 335 -5.91 48.09 -16.07
C ALA A 335 -7.41 48.38 -16.15
N GLY A 336 -8.21 47.96 -15.14
CA GLY A 336 -9.66 48.13 -15.09
C GLY A 336 -10.17 49.54 -15.39
N PRO A 337 -9.71 50.60 -14.69
CA PRO A 337 -10.18 51.96 -14.94
C PRO A 337 -9.77 52.48 -16.33
N GLY A 338 -8.58 52.11 -16.81
CA GLY A 338 -8.12 52.47 -18.16
C GLY A 338 -9.01 51.87 -19.24
N PHE A 339 -9.34 50.58 -19.11
CA PHE A 339 -10.25 49.89 -20.03
C PHE A 339 -11.66 50.50 -20.03
N LEU A 340 -12.21 50.82 -18.85
CA LEU A 340 -13.49 51.50 -18.71
C LEU A 340 -13.50 52.89 -19.36
N GLY A 341 -12.39 53.63 -19.28
CA GLY A 341 -12.23 54.93 -19.92
C GLY A 341 -12.29 54.85 -21.45
N VAL A 342 -11.53 53.92 -22.05
CA VAL A 342 -11.50 53.73 -23.52
C VAL A 342 -12.86 53.32 -24.06
N ILE A 343 -13.55 52.40 -23.38
CA ILE A 343 -14.90 51.95 -23.78
C ILE A 343 -15.88 53.14 -23.77
N ARG A 344 -15.82 53.98 -22.73
CA ARG A 344 -16.72 55.14 -22.60
C ARG A 344 -16.47 56.19 -23.69
N MET A 345 -15.21 56.40 -24.06
CA MET A 345 -14.82 57.32 -25.13
C MET A 345 -15.28 56.81 -26.51
N LEU A 346 -15.12 55.52 -26.79
CA LEU A 346 -15.63 54.90 -28.03
C LEU A 346 -17.15 54.91 -28.12
N ALA A 347 -17.85 54.70 -27.00
CA ALA A 347 -19.31 54.69 -26.95
C ALA A 347 -19.93 56.07 -27.24
N HIS A 348 -19.22 57.16 -26.91
CA HIS A 348 -19.69 58.52 -27.16
C HIS A 348 -19.42 59.01 -28.60
N MET A 349 -18.62 58.28 -29.39
CA MET A 349 -18.32 58.60 -30.80
C MET A 349 -19.29 57.95 -31.80
N LYS A 350 -20.48 57.54 -31.35
CA LYS A 350 -21.52 56.93 -32.17
C LYS A 350 -22.79 57.78 -32.11
#